data_AF-A0AAV4RSP0-F1
#
_entry.id   AF-A0AAV4RSP0-F1
#
_cell.length_a   1.000
_cell.length_b   1.000
_cell.length_c   1.000
_cell.angle_alpha   90.00
_cell.angle_beta   90.00
_cell.angle_gamma   90.00
#
_symmetry.space_group_name_H-M   'P 1'
#
loop_
_entity.id
_entity.type
_entity.pdbx_description
1 polymer ?
#
loop_
_entity_poly.entity_id
_entity_poly.type
_entity_poly.pdbx_seq_one_letter_code
_entity_poly.pdbx_strand_id
1 'polypeptide(L)'
;MFHISASYRVAGHQPVAKRTEESYRECRKTGPMEKDPEAVLLTEGNRLFLTCKICLKPSENSRGIWKRVPPDVATFAPVELDGRRARLLIDLSLEIVNIREKDSGVYFCFMGTKVMAKYAVDVVQEEPHRYIIVSGRKLKRGPSKAVPMKDLNLVLRWNWSEWSECSRCGSVGKRRRVGICTVKKMNLVSPAKPVDTQILKEYRNGLPADRVSYPRPFESCRKSKSTKSEFMIGFCKFPCRPDASIAVITDKTGAVVDTVDNSQGVYSMHQPLPKLLRWQNERRCTKN
;
A
#
# COMPACT_ATOMS: atom_id res chain seq x y z
N MET A 1 -26.43 -46.53 14.05
CA MET A 1 -25.63 -45.49 14.75
C MET A 1 -24.94 -44.66 13.68
N PHE A 2 -25.51 -43.51 13.33
CA PHE A 2 -25.03 -42.68 12.22
C PHE A 2 -23.84 -41.83 12.69
N HIS A 3 -22.66 -42.06 12.09
CA HIS A 3 -21.52 -41.18 12.26
C HIS A 3 -21.68 -39.94 11.39
N ILE A 4 -21.94 -38.79 12.04
CA ILE A 4 -21.89 -37.46 11.43
C ILE A 4 -20.42 -37.10 11.28
N SER A 5 -19.90 -37.17 10.05
CA SER A 5 -18.62 -36.56 9.69
C SER A 5 -18.82 -35.05 9.56
N ALA A 6 -18.34 -34.31 10.56
CA ALA A 6 -18.26 -32.86 10.51
C ALA A 6 -17.19 -32.47 9.50
N SER A 7 -17.62 -32.15 8.28
CA SER A 7 -16.79 -31.50 7.26
C SER A 7 -16.36 -30.12 7.79
N TYR A 8 -15.10 -30.02 8.22
CA TYR A 8 -14.42 -28.75 8.43
C TYR A 8 -14.37 -28.01 7.08
N ARG A 9 -15.31 -27.11 6.84
CA ARG A 9 -15.23 -26.14 5.75
C ARG A 9 -14.09 -25.19 6.04
N VAL A 10 -12.95 -25.42 5.41
CA VAL A 10 -11.91 -24.39 5.24
C VAL A 10 -12.60 -23.15 4.68
N ALA A 11 -12.53 -22.02 5.39
CA ALA A 11 -13.15 -20.77 4.99
C ALA A 11 -12.72 -20.44 3.55
N GLY A 12 -13.67 -20.55 2.62
CA GLY A 12 -13.43 -20.28 1.20
C GLY A 12 -12.91 -18.85 1.05
N HIS A 13 -11.82 -18.69 0.30
CA HIS A 13 -11.25 -17.40 -0.02
C HIS A 13 -12.26 -16.60 -0.85
N GLN A 14 -12.99 -15.67 -0.23
CA GLN A 14 -14.05 -14.92 -0.92
C GLN A 14 -13.44 -13.82 -1.81
N PRO A 15 -13.75 -13.77 -3.11
CA PRO A 15 -13.29 -12.72 -4.02
C PRO A 15 -13.79 -11.32 -3.68
N VAL A 16 -14.91 -11.23 -2.97
CA VAL A 16 -15.54 -9.98 -2.55
C VAL A 16 -15.94 -10.15 -1.09
N ALA A 17 -15.49 -9.22 -0.24
CA ALA A 17 -15.90 -9.20 1.15
C ALA A 17 -17.42 -8.97 1.28
N LYS A 18 -18.06 -9.72 2.18
CA LYS A 18 -19.49 -9.57 2.46
C LYS A 18 -19.78 -8.20 3.06
N ARG A 19 -20.66 -7.44 2.41
CA ARG A 19 -21.16 -6.13 2.89
C ARG A 19 -22.37 -6.33 3.78
N THR A 20 -22.47 -5.53 4.84
CA THR A 20 -23.62 -5.52 5.75
C THR A 20 -24.38 -4.19 5.62
N GLU A 21 -25.64 -4.19 6.04
CA GLU A 21 -26.45 -2.96 6.06
C GLU A 21 -25.81 -1.88 6.95
N GLU A 22 -25.17 -2.30 8.04
CA GLU A 22 -24.39 -1.42 8.92
C GLU A 22 -23.21 -0.76 8.18
N SER A 23 -22.38 -1.54 7.47
CA SER A 23 -21.26 -0.98 6.70
C SER A 23 -21.71 -0.02 5.60
N TYR A 24 -22.88 -0.27 5.00
CA TYR A 24 -23.46 0.62 3.99
C TYR A 24 -23.92 1.94 4.61
N ARG A 25 -24.60 1.90 5.77
CA ARG A 25 -25.01 3.10 6.51
C ARG A 25 -23.81 3.93 6.96
N GLU A 26 -22.75 3.28 7.45
CA GLU A 26 -21.52 3.97 7.84
C GLU A 26 -20.86 4.66 6.63
N CYS A 27 -20.73 3.97 5.50
CA CYS A 27 -20.22 4.55 4.27
C CYS A 27 -21.01 5.81 3.87
N ARG A 28 -22.35 5.75 3.91
CA ARG A 28 -23.24 6.87 3.57
C ARG A 28 -23.04 8.11 4.43
N LYS A 29 -22.63 7.99 5.70
CA LYS A 29 -22.35 9.16 6.56
C LYS A 29 -21.22 10.00 6.00
N THR A 30 -20.21 9.35 5.43
CA THR A 30 -19.04 10.02 4.84
C THR A 30 -19.17 10.26 3.33
N GLY A 31 -20.10 9.57 2.67
CA GLY A 31 -20.37 9.66 1.24
C GLY A 31 -19.32 8.97 0.36
N PRO A 32 -19.66 8.74 -0.93
CA PRO A 32 -18.68 8.35 -1.93
C PRO A 32 -17.68 9.49 -2.16
N MET A 33 -16.41 9.15 -2.33
CA MET A 33 -15.35 10.15 -2.48
C MET A 33 -14.60 9.91 -3.78
N GLU A 34 -14.58 10.94 -4.63
CA GLU A 34 -13.71 10.96 -5.80
C GLU A 34 -12.28 11.20 -5.36
N LYS A 35 -11.35 10.39 -5.88
CA LYS A 35 -9.93 10.46 -5.55
C LYS A 35 -9.14 10.95 -6.75
N ASP A 36 -8.27 11.93 -6.49
CA ASP A 36 -7.30 12.41 -7.47
C ASP A 36 -6.45 11.24 -8.02
N PRO A 37 -6.15 11.24 -9.33
CA PRO A 37 -5.30 10.21 -9.94
C PRO A 37 -3.95 10.05 -9.24
N GLU A 38 -3.59 8.81 -8.96
CA GLU A 38 -2.38 8.48 -8.20
C GLU A 38 -1.49 7.50 -8.99
N ALA A 39 -0.19 7.75 -9.00
CA ALA A 39 0.76 6.84 -9.60
C ALA A 39 1.47 6.04 -8.50
N VAL A 40 1.48 4.73 -8.65
CA VAL A 40 1.97 3.76 -7.67
C VAL A 40 3.08 2.95 -8.33
N LEU A 41 4.22 2.83 -7.67
CA LEU A 41 5.34 1.98 -8.07
C LEU A 41 5.56 0.93 -6.97
N LEU A 42 5.65 -0.33 -7.38
CA LEU A 42 5.86 -1.46 -6.48
C LEU A 42 6.90 -2.41 -7.06
N THR A 43 7.65 -3.09 -6.20
CA THR A 43 8.41 -4.28 -6.63
C THR A 43 7.51 -5.51 -6.64
N GLU A 44 7.83 -6.51 -7.47
CA GLU A 44 7.15 -7.80 -7.48
C GLU A 44 7.09 -8.45 -6.08
N GLY A 45 6.06 -9.27 -5.85
CA GLY A 45 5.81 -9.94 -4.58
C GLY A 45 5.10 -9.07 -3.54
N ASN A 46 5.10 -7.74 -3.70
CA ASN A 46 4.43 -6.84 -2.78
C ASN A 46 2.90 -6.94 -2.85
N ARG A 47 2.24 -6.29 -1.89
CA ARG A 47 0.80 -6.10 -1.83
C ARG A 47 0.42 -4.74 -2.40
N LEU A 48 -0.41 -4.74 -3.43
CA LEU A 48 -1.07 -3.55 -3.96
C LEU A 48 -2.39 -3.34 -3.24
N PHE A 49 -2.64 -2.10 -2.83
CA PHE A 49 -3.87 -1.68 -2.18
C PHE A 49 -4.37 -0.39 -2.83
N LEU A 50 -5.49 -0.47 -3.54
CA LEU A 50 -6.09 0.66 -4.25
C LEU A 50 -7.41 1.05 -3.58
N THR A 51 -7.42 2.21 -2.94
CA THR A 51 -8.64 2.69 -2.27
C THR A 51 -9.69 3.12 -3.27
N CYS A 52 -10.94 2.70 -3.08
CA CYS A 52 -12.06 3.28 -3.80
C CYS A 52 -13.29 3.34 -2.89
N LYS A 53 -13.70 4.55 -2.54
CA LYS A 53 -14.77 4.75 -1.56
C LYS A 53 -16.10 4.95 -2.28
N ILE A 54 -16.83 3.86 -2.48
CA ILE A 54 -18.18 3.83 -3.05
C ILE A 54 -19.12 3.16 -2.06
N CYS A 55 -20.33 3.70 -1.92
CA CYS A 55 -21.35 3.13 -1.04
C CYS A 55 -22.36 2.34 -1.86
N LEU A 56 -22.18 1.03 -1.92
CA LEU A 56 -23.15 0.10 -2.51
C LEU A 56 -23.87 -0.69 -1.43
N LYS A 57 -25.18 -0.89 -1.62
CA LYS A 57 -26.01 -1.73 -0.76
C LYS A 57 -25.52 -3.19 -0.80
N PRO A 58 -25.77 -3.98 0.24
CA PRO A 58 -25.40 -5.40 0.27
C PRO A 58 -25.95 -6.23 -0.89
N SER A 59 -27.13 -5.87 -1.41
CA SER A 59 -27.80 -6.54 -2.52
C SER A 59 -27.23 -6.16 -3.91
N GLU A 60 -26.46 -5.07 -4.02
CA GLU A 60 -25.94 -4.60 -5.29
C GLU A 60 -24.67 -5.34 -5.71
N ASN A 61 -24.55 -5.67 -7.00
CA ASN A 61 -23.37 -6.36 -7.51
C ASN A 61 -22.15 -5.42 -7.50
N SER A 62 -21.00 -5.94 -7.06
CA SER A 62 -19.71 -5.22 -7.07
C SER A 62 -18.75 -5.70 -8.17
N ARG A 63 -19.11 -6.75 -8.92
CA ARG A 63 -18.31 -7.21 -10.06
C ARG A 63 -18.27 -6.12 -11.13
N GLY A 64 -17.08 -5.82 -11.64
CA GLY A 64 -16.87 -4.84 -12.71
C GLY A 64 -16.69 -3.39 -12.25
N ILE A 65 -16.71 -3.11 -10.94
CA ILE A 65 -16.34 -1.79 -10.39
C ILE A 65 -14.91 -1.44 -10.77
N TRP A 66 -14.01 -2.42 -10.65
CA TRP A 66 -12.62 -2.27 -11.02
C TRP A 66 -12.38 -2.79 -12.43
N LYS A 67 -11.84 -1.91 -13.26
CA LYS A 67 -11.31 -2.24 -14.59
C LYS A 67 -9.86 -1.82 -14.66
N ARG A 68 -9.07 -2.52 -15.46
CA ARG A 68 -7.69 -2.16 -15.75
C ARG A 68 -7.48 -2.01 -17.24
N VAL A 69 -6.57 -1.14 -17.62
CA VAL A 69 -6.02 -1.03 -18.97
C VAL A 69 -4.57 -1.50 -18.88
N PRO A 70 -4.26 -2.73 -19.34
CA PRO A 70 -2.90 -3.25 -19.38
C PRO A 70 -1.98 -2.35 -20.25
N PRO A 71 -0.65 -2.37 -20.04
CA PRO A 71 0.27 -1.53 -20.80
C PRO A 71 0.36 -1.92 -22.28
N ASP A 72 0.13 -3.20 -22.59
CA ASP A 72 0.17 -3.81 -23.92
C ASP A 72 -1.16 -3.73 -24.68
N VAL A 73 -2.26 -3.40 -23.99
CA VAL A 73 -3.60 -3.39 -24.58
C VAL A 73 -4.33 -2.09 -24.25
N ALA A 74 -4.76 -1.34 -25.26
CA ALA A 74 -5.49 -0.08 -25.10
C ALA A 74 -6.98 -0.23 -24.74
N THR A 75 -7.39 -1.38 -24.20
CA THR A 75 -8.80 -1.68 -23.88
C THR A 75 -8.99 -1.95 -22.40
N PHE A 76 -10.17 -1.57 -21.88
CA PHE A 76 -10.57 -1.93 -20.54
C PHE A 76 -10.79 -3.45 -20.42
N ALA A 77 -10.08 -4.07 -19.50
CA ALA A 77 -10.33 -5.42 -19.02
C ALA A 77 -10.88 -5.37 -17.59
N PRO A 78 -11.87 -6.21 -17.22
CA PRO A 78 -12.25 -6.36 -15.82
C PRO A 78 -11.05 -6.87 -15.00
N VAL A 79 -10.94 -6.45 -13.75
CA VAL A 79 -9.96 -7.06 -12.84
C VAL A 79 -10.47 -8.44 -12.42
N GLU A 80 -9.67 -9.47 -12.65
CA GLU A 80 -9.99 -10.84 -12.23
C GLU A 80 -9.86 -10.97 -10.71
N LEU A 81 -10.97 -11.37 -10.06
CA LEU A 81 -11.05 -11.55 -8.62
C LEU A 81 -11.15 -13.04 -8.31
N ASP A 82 -10.08 -13.63 -7.80
CA ASP A 82 -9.98 -15.06 -7.46
C ASP A 82 -10.12 -15.32 -5.94
N GLY A 83 -10.13 -14.27 -5.12
CA GLY A 83 -10.17 -14.34 -3.66
C GLY A 83 -8.87 -14.75 -3.00
N ARG A 84 -7.92 -15.31 -3.75
CA ARG A 84 -6.62 -15.77 -3.27
C ARG A 84 -5.57 -14.68 -3.42
N ARG A 85 -5.44 -14.16 -4.64
CA ARG A 85 -4.48 -13.13 -5.03
C ARG A 85 -5.14 -11.77 -5.10
N ALA A 86 -6.33 -11.69 -5.72
CA ALA A 86 -7.04 -10.45 -5.93
C ALA A 86 -8.45 -10.52 -5.32
N ARG A 87 -8.80 -9.50 -4.53
CA ARG A 87 -10.12 -9.41 -3.88
C ARG A 87 -10.57 -7.98 -3.66
N LEU A 88 -11.88 -7.80 -3.51
CA LEU A 88 -12.49 -6.55 -3.06
C LEU A 88 -12.77 -6.59 -1.58
N LEU A 89 -12.44 -5.49 -0.89
CA LEU A 89 -12.77 -5.29 0.51
C LEU A 89 -14.18 -4.74 0.70
N ILE A 90 -14.59 -4.57 1.96
CA ILE A 90 -15.94 -4.13 2.35
C ILE A 90 -16.25 -2.75 1.76
N ASP A 91 -15.26 -1.87 1.74
CA ASP A 91 -15.34 -0.52 1.18
C ASP A 91 -15.17 -0.50 -0.35
N LEU A 92 -15.03 -1.66 -0.99
CA LEU A 92 -14.78 -1.83 -2.44
C LEU A 92 -13.38 -1.43 -2.89
N SER A 93 -12.45 -1.23 -1.95
CA SER A 93 -11.03 -1.12 -2.24
C SER A 93 -10.49 -2.44 -2.82
N LEU A 94 -9.63 -2.33 -3.82
CA LEU A 94 -9.00 -3.48 -4.47
C LEU A 94 -7.70 -3.83 -3.76
N GLU A 95 -7.56 -5.10 -3.42
CA GLU A 95 -6.34 -5.66 -2.88
C GLU A 95 -5.81 -6.74 -3.83
N ILE A 96 -4.53 -6.64 -4.18
CA ILE A 96 -3.78 -7.68 -4.90
C ILE A 96 -2.53 -8.03 -4.09
N VAL A 97 -2.41 -9.28 -3.64
CA VAL A 97 -1.21 -9.81 -2.98
C VAL A 97 -0.29 -10.46 -4.01
N ASN A 98 1.02 -10.54 -3.70
CA ASN A 98 2.01 -11.14 -4.58
C ASN A 98 1.91 -10.60 -6.03
N ILE A 99 1.97 -9.27 -6.14
CA ILE A 99 1.83 -8.57 -7.41
C ILE A 99 2.99 -8.91 -8.37
N ARG A 100 2.70 -8.96 -9.67
CA ARG A 100 3.65 -9.30 -10.73
C ARG A 100 3.73 -8.18 -11.76
N GLU A 101 4.79 -8.17 -12.57
CA GLU A 101 5.02 -7.20 -13.63
C GLU A 101 3.80 -7.07 -14.57
N LYS A 102 3.17 -8.19 -14.92
CA LYS A 102 1.95 -8.24 -15.75
C LYS A 102 0.69 -7.60 -15.13
N ASP A 103 0.72 -7.31 -13.84
CA ASP A 103 -0.35 -6.58 -13.16
C ASP A 103 -0.19 -5.06 -13.30
N SER A 104 0.90 -4.58 -13.92
CA SER A 104 1.05 -3.19 -14.31
C SER A 104 -0.09 -2.72 -15.23
N GLY A 105 -0.34 -1.42 -15.24
CA GLY A 105 -1.39 -0.82 -16.05
C GLY A 105 -2.11 0.31 -15.34
N VAL A 106 -3.19 0.80 -15.95
CA VAL A 106 -4.02 1.86 -15.36
C VAL A 106 -5.30 1.25 -14.82
N TYR A 107 -5.51 1.35 -13.51
CA TYR A 107 -6.68 0.86 -12.81
C TYR A 107 -7.69 1.97 -12.60
N PHE A 108 -8.95 1.64 -12.81
CA PHE A 108 -10.08 2.55 -12.68
C PHE A 108 -11.14 1.92 -11.80
N CYS A 109 -11.62 2.70 -10.84
CA CYS A 109 -12.78 2.36 -10.05
C CYS A 109 -13.99 3.15 -10.55
N PHE A 110 -15.10 2.47 -10.83
CA PHE A 110 -16.32 3.06 -11.38
C PHE A 110 -17.51 2.98 -10.41
N MET A 111 -18.33 4.04 -10.40
CA MET A 111 -19.67 4.05 -9.84
C MET A 111 -20.65 4.40 -10.96
N GLY A 112 -21.34 3.41 -11.52
CA GLY A 112 -22.07 3.58 -12.77
C GLY A 112 -21.12 3.93 -13.92
N THR A 113 -21.32 5.10 -14.54
CA THR A 113 -20.44 5.64 -15.60
C THR A 113 -19.36 6.57 -15.09
N LYS A 114 -19.37 6.94 -13.80
CA LYS A 114 -18.42 7.89 -13.22
C LYS A 114 -17.16 7.17 -12.73
N VAL A 115 -15.99 7.70 -13.09
CA VAL A 115 -14.70 7.27 -12.50
C VAL A 115 -14.59 7.90 -11.12
N MET A 116 -14.42 7.06 -10.10
CA MET A 116 -14.28 7.47 -8.70
C MET A 116 -12.82 7.48 -8.25
N ALA A 117 -11.97 6.66 -8.85
CA ALA A 117 -10.54 6.66 -8.60
C ALA A 117 -9.77 6.14 -9.83
N LYS A 118 -8.57 6.68 -10.05
CA LYS A 118 -7.67 6.26 -11.12
C LYS A 118 -6.26 6.04 -10.57
N TYR A 119 -5.64 4.93 -10.94
CA TYR A 119 -4.29 4.58 -10.51
C TYR A 119 -3.44 4.16 -11.69
N ALA A 120 -2.28 4.80 -11.87
CA ALA A 120 -1.26 4.27 -12.76
C ALA A 120 -0.33 3.37 -11.92
N VAL A 121 -0.46 2.07 -12.07
CA VAL A 121 0.35 1.08 -11.34
C VAL A 121 1.50 0.63 -12.23
N ASP A 122 2.71 0.66 -11.68
CA ASP A 122 3.93 0.15 -12.30
C ASP A 122 4.55 -0.87 -11.36
N VAL A 123 4.84 -2.06 -11.87
CA VAL A 123 5.39 -3.17 -11.10
C VAL A 123 6.70 -3.59 -11.75
N VAL A 124 7.79 -3.42 -11.00
CA VAL A 124 9.14 -3.72 -11.46
C VAL A 124 9.71 -4.92 -10.69
N GLN A 125 10.61 -5.68 -11.30
CA GLN A 125 11.31 -6.76 -10.60
C GLN A 125 12.29 -6.20 -9.57
N GLU A 126 13.03 -5.16 -9.96
CA GLU A 126 13.98 -4.46 -9.11
C GLU A 126 13.82 -2.95 -9.26
N GLU A 127 13.88 -2.26 -8.12
CA GLU A 127 13.91 -0.80 -8.08
C GLU A 127 15.29 -0.35 -7.58
N PRO A 128 16.09 0.39 -8.37
CA PRO A 128 17.40 0.83 -7.96
C PRO A 128 17.28 1.79 -6.78
N HIS A 129 17.94 1.47 -5.67
CA HIS A 129 17.73 2.21 -4.45
C HIS A 129 18.98 2.56 -3.67
N ARG A 130 18.85 3.61 -2.84
CA ARG A 130 19.88 4.08 -1.92
C ARG A 130 19.39 3.96 -0.47
N TYR A 131 20.21 3.36 0.39
CA TYR A 131 19.94 3.28 1.82
C TYR A 131 20.40 4.53 2.58
N ILE A 132 19.55 5.01 3.48
CA ILE A 132 19.80 6.10 4.42
C ILE A 132 19.55 5.55 5.82
N ILE A 133 20.62 5.43 6.60
CA ILE A 133 20.54 4.96 7.99
C ILE A 133 20.56 6.19 8.91
N VAL A 134 19.48 6.36 9.66
CA VAL A 134 19.32 7.46 10.62
C VAL A 134 19.80 6.97 12.00
N SER A 135 21.11 6.88 12.22
CA SER A 135 21.71 6.59 13.53
C SER A 135 22.67 7.68 13.98
N GLY A 136 22.53 8.12 15.24
CA GLY A 136 23.60 8.69 16.08
C GLY A 136 24.44 9.85 15.51
N ARG A 137 24.12 11.07 15.97
CA ARG A 137 24.91 12.33 15.98
C ARG A 137 25.38 12.95 14.66
N LYS A 138 25.60 12.23 13.55
CA LYS A 138 25.81 12.85 12.22
C LYS A 138 25.28 11.95 11.10
N LEU A 139 24.17 12.35 10.46
CA LEU A 139 23.77 11.81 9.16
C LEU A 139 24.90 12.11 8.16
N LYS A 140 25.70 11.11 7.77
CA LYS A 140 26.73 11.29 6.73
C LYS A 140 26.13 11.80 5.42
N ARG A 141 24.89 11.38 5.10
CA ARG A 141 24.08 11.93 4.00
C ARG A 141 22.59 11.80 4.33
N GLY A 142 21.86 12.91 4.28
CA GLY A 142 20.41 12.94 4.46
C GLY A 142 19.62 12.44 3.24
N PRO A 143 18.28 12.46 3.32
CA PRO A 143 17.42 12.26 2.16
C PRO A 143 17.72 13.28 1.07
N SER A 144 17.54 12.87 -0.18
CA SER A 144 17.71 13.78 -1.30
C SER A 144 16.68 14.91 -1.25
N LYS A 145 17.14 16.12 -1.57
CA LYS A 145 16.29 17.31 -1.65
C LYS A 145 15.64 17.38 -3.02
N ALA A 146 14.45 17.98 -3.09
CA ALA A 146 13.78 18.20 -4.37
C ALA A 146 14.68 19.00 -5.32
N VAL A 147 14.72 18.60 -6.59
CA VAL A 147 15.54 19.22 -7.63
C VAL A 147 14.60 19.93 -8.61
N PRO A 148 14.46 21.26 -8.53
CA PRO A 148 13.64 22.01 -9.48
C PRO A 148 14.37 22.12 -10.83
N MET A 149 13.67 21.75 -11.90
CA MET A 149 14.09 21.91 -13.29
C MET A 149 13.23 23.02 -13.89
N LYS A 150 13.50 24.27 -13.48
CA LYS A 150 12.67 25.44 -13.78
C LYS A 150 12.43 25.62 -15.29
N ASP A 151 13.46 25.43 -16.09
CA ASP A 151 13.41 25.59 -17.55
C ASP A 151 12.48 24.57 -18.23
N LEU A 152 12.25 23.44 -17.56
CA LEU A 152 11.34 22.38 -18.01
C LEU A 152 9.95 22.48 -17.38
N ASN A 153 9.75 23.38 -16.42
CA ASN A 153 8.55 23.46 -15.58
C ASN A 153 8.28 22.13 -14.81
N LEU A 154 9.35 21.49 -14.35
CA LEU A 154 9.30 20.19 -13.67
C LEU A 154 10.09 20.22 -12.36
N VAL A 155 9.72 19.37 -11.43
CA VAL A 155 10.46 19.13 -10.20
C VAL A 155 10.60 17.63 -9.96
N LEU A 156 11.82 17.21 -9.67
CA LEU A 156 12.12 15.88 -9.18
C LEU A 156 12.02 15.88 -7.65
N ARG A 157 11.27 14.95 -7.07
CA ARG A 157 11.11 14.83 -5.62
C ARG A 157 10.89 13.39 -5.18
N TRP A 158 11.18 13.11 -3.92
CA TRP A 158 10.93 11.81 -3.31
C TRP A 158 9.62 11.85 -2.54
N ASN A 159 8.64 11.09 -3.01
CA ASN A 159 7.39 10.87 -2.31
C ASN A 159 7.64 9.79 -1.25
N TRP A 160 7.76 10.22 0.01
CA TRP A 160 8.02 9.35 1.13
C TRP A 160 6.73 8.68 1.62
N SER A 161 6.79 7.37 1.81
CA SER A 161 5.79 6.64 2.58
C SER A 161 5.83 7.06 4.04
N GLU A 162 4.75 6.73 4.74
CA GLU A 162 4.78 6.67 6.21
C GLU A 162 5.85 5.69 6.68
N TRP A 163 6.28 5.89 7.93
CA TRP A 163 7.15 4.93 8.60
C TRP A 163 6.40 3.62 8.82
N SER A 164 7.09 2.51 8.57
CA SER A 164 6.63 1.21 9.02
C SER A 164 6.51 1.20 10.54
N GLU A 165 5.73 0.24 11.01
CA GLU A 165 5.80 -0.17 12.41
C GLU A 165 7.23 -0.50 12.81
N CYS A 166 7.48 -0.34 14.10
CA CYS A 166 8.77 -0.66 14.67
C CYS A 166 8.91 -2.18 14.81
N SER A 167 10.07 -2.72 14.43
CA SER A 167 10.29 -4.16 14.29
C SER A 167 10.21 -4.96 15.59
N ARG A 168 10.24 -4.30 16.75
CA ARG A 168 10.13 -4.91 18.09
C ARG A 168 9.87 -3.84 19.15
N CYS A 169 9.18 -4.22 20.21
CA CYS A 169 8.94 -3.39 21.41
C CYS A 169 9.93 -3.73 22.53
N GLY A 170 9.93 -2.95 23.62
CA GLY A 170 10.74 -3.14 24.84
C GLY A 170 12.24 -2.85 24.67
N SER A 171 12.75 -3.03 23.47
CA SER A 171 14.14 -2.83 23.07
C SER A 171 14.24 -1.91 21.85
N VAL A 172 15.47 -1.57 21.44
CA VAL A 172 15.68 -0.77 20.23
C VAL A 172 15.37 -1.61 19.00
N GLY A 173 14.29 -1.27 18.31
CA GLY A 173 13.90 -1.81 17.01
C GLY A 173 14.30 -0.92 15.84
N LYS A 174 13.98 -1.41 14.64
CA LYS A 174 14.14 -0.70 13.37
C LYS A 174 12.77 -0.42 12.77
N ARG A 175 12.64 0.72 12.10
CA ARG A 175 11.50 1.06 11.23
C ARG A 175 12.02 1.54 9.89
N ARG A 176 11.22 1.40 8.84
CA ARG A 176 11.62 1.66 7.46
C ARG A 176 10.58 2.54 6.77
N ARG A 177 11.00 3.38 5.84
CA ARG A 177 10.11 4.02 4.87
C ARG A 177 10.79 4.12 3.53
N VAL A 178 10.00 4.24 2.47
CA VAL A 178 10.48 4.29 1.09
C VAL A 178 10.13 5.65 0.50
N GLY A 179 11.10 6.29 -0.13
CA GLY A 179 10.94 7.51 -0.90
C GLY A 179 11.03 7.15 -2.36
N ILE A 180 9.90 7.18 -3.07
CA ILE A 180 9.88 6.89 -4.51
C ILE A 180 10.21 8.20 -5.23
N CYS A 181 11.17 8.13 -6.15
CA CYS A 181 11.53 9.28 -6.97
C CYS A 181 10.41 9.57 -7.98
N THR A 182 9.91 10.80 -8.00
CA THR A 182 8.80 11.23 -8.84
C THR A 182 9.10 12.53 -9.56
N VAL A 183 8.60 12.62 -10.79
CA VAL A 183 8.60 13.84 -11.60
C VAL A 183 7.22 14.46 -11.55
N LYS A 184 7.15 15.74 -11.18
CA LYS A 184 5.90 16.51 -11.11
C LYS A 184 6.04 17.82 -11.88
N LYS A 185 4.94 18.27 -12.48
CA LYS A 185 4.82 19.60 -13.09
C LYS A 185 4.76 20.69 -12.01
N MET A 186 5.63 21.71 -12.11
CA MET A 186 5.69 22.78 -11.10
C MET A 186 4.49 23.72 -11.19
N ASN A 187 4.21 24.22 -12.39
CA ASN A 187 3.07 25.08 -12.69
C ASN A 187 2.13 24.35 -13.66
N LEU A 188 0.89 24.09 -13.24
CA LEU A 188 -0.09 23.37 -14.05
C LEU A 188 -0.55 24.16 -15.29
N VAL A 189 -0.50 25.50 -15.22
CA VAL A 189 -0.93 26.43 -16.28
C VAL A 189 0.12 26.50 -17.39
N SER A 190 1.40 26.67 -17.04
CA SER A 190 2.48 26.75 -18.02
C SER A 190 2.76 25.37 -18.62
N PRO A 191 3.11 25.23 -19.92
CA PRO A 191 3.46 23.92 -20.48
C PRO A 191 4.76 23.37 -19.89
N ALA A 192 4.87 22.04 -19.76
CA ALA A 192 6.15 21.39 -19.49
C ALA A 192 6.96 21.24 -20.78
N LYS A 193 8.29 21.32 -20.68
CA LYS A 193 9.19 21.11 -21.83
C LYS A 193 9.93 19.76 -21.71
N PRO A 194 10.28 19.15 -22.85
CA PRO A 194 9.94 19.56 -24.21
C PRO A 194 8.56 19.06 -24.67
N VAL A 195 7.91 18.18 -23.89
CA VAL A 195 6.57 17.67 -24.20
C VAL A 195 5.67 17.92 -23.00
N ASP A 196 4.58 18.67 -23.21
CA ASP A 196 3.52 18.89 -22.20
C ASP A 196 2.42 17.84 -22.39
N THR A 197 2.53 16.71 -21.69
CA THR A 197 1.56 15.62 -21.78
C THR A 197 0.41 15.81 -20.80
N GLN A 198 -0.80 15.34 -21.17
CA GLN A 198 -1.97 15.39 -20.29
C GLN A 198 -1.76 14.62 -18.99
N ILE A 199 -0.97 13.54 -19.03
CA ILE A 199 -0.65 12.72 -17.85
C ILE A 199 0.10 13.54 -16.77
N LEU A 200 0.94 14.51 -17.14
CA LEU A 200 1.61 15.38 -16.18
C LEU A 200 0.66 16.38 -15.49
N LYS A 201 -0.47 16.72 -16.14
CA LYS A 201 -1.52 17.58 -15.57
C LYS A 201 -2.46 16.78 -14.67
N GLU A 202 -2.78 15.55 -15.10
CA GLU A 202 -3.70 14.66 -14.40
C GLU A 202 -3.11 14.13 -13.08
N TYR A 203 -1.85 13.68 -13.09
CA TYR A 203 -1.17 13.13 -11.92
C TYR A 203 -0.48 14.24 -11.13
N ARG A 204 -1.29 15.03 -10.40
CA ARG A 204 -0.84 16.21 -9.63
C ARG A 204 0.24 15.91 -8.58
N ASN A 205 0.33 14.67 -8.11
CA ASN A 205 1.35 14.23 -7.16
C ASN A 205 2.64 13.74 -7.82
N GLY A 206 2.69 13.78 -9.15
CA GLY A 206 3.80 13.33 -9.95
C GLY A 206 3.66 11.86 -10.36
N LEU A 207 4.55 11.47 -11.26
CA LEU A 207 4.68 10.14 -11.81
C LEU A 207 6.05 9.58 -11.39
N PRO A 208 6.20 8.27 -11.15
CA PRO A 208 7.50 7.65 -10.86
C PRO A 208 8.51 8.01 -11.94
N ALA A 209 9.74 8.41 -11.56
CA ALA A 209 10.75 8.91 -12.49
C ALA A 209 11.34 7.82 -13.40
N ASP A 210 11.34 6.57 -12.92
CA ASP A 210 11.96 5.43 -13.61
C ASP A 210 11.02 4.74 -14.60
N ARG A 211 9.80 5.27 -14.82
CA ARG A 211 8.87 4.75 -15.83
C ARG A 211 9.50 4.74 -17.21
N VAL A 212 9.48 3.56 -17.84
CA VAL A 212 9.92 3.30 -19.23
C VAL A 212 9.15 4.13 -20.27
N SER A 213 8.00 4.71 -19.90
CA SER A 213 7.07 5.41 -20.79
C SER A 213 7.25 6.92 -20.92
N TYR A 214 8.26 7.54 -20.28
CA TYR A 214 8.51 8.95 -20.58
C TYR A 214 9.11 9.11 -21.98
N PRO A 215 8.72 10.16 -22.73
CA PRO A 215 9.37 10.53 -23.97
C PRO A 215 10.90 10.61 -23.78
N ARG A 216 11.68 10.19 -24.78
CA ARG A 216 13.17 10.24 -24.79
C ARG A 216 13.80 11.52 -24.22
N PRO A 217 13.20 12.72 -24.37
CA PRO A 217 13.78 13.91 -23.78
C PRO A 217 13.86 13.94 -22.24
N PHE A 218 13.15 13.06 -21.53
CA PHE A 218 13.28 12.87 -20.08
C PHE A 218 14.41 11.91 -19.69
N GLU A 219 15.14 11.32 -20.65
CA GLU A 219 16.30 10.45 -20.38
C GLU A 219 17.42 11.19 -19.64
N SER A 220 17.56 12.50 -19.82
CA SER A 220 18.53 13.32 -19.10
C SER A 220 18.23 13.33 -17.59
N CYS A 221 16.96 13.36 -17.21
CA CYS A 221 16.52 13.17 -15.83
C CYS A 221 16.92 11.78 -15.33
N ARG A 222 16.65 10.72 -16.12
CA ARG A 222 16.99 9.32 -15.80
C ARG A 222 18.49 9.09 -15.58
N LYS A 223 19.35 9.77 -16.34
CA LYS A 223 20.82 9.65 -16.25
C LYS A 223 21.42 10.36 -15.04
N SER A 224 20.67 11.20 -14.33
CA SER A 224 21.18 11.80 -13.10
C SER A 224 21.31 10.73 -12.00
N LYS A 225 22.46 10.65 -11.33
CA LYS A 225 22.68 9.74 -10.16
C LYS A 225 21.65 9.92 -9.03
N SER A 226 20.85 10.98 -9.10
CA SER A 226 19.76 11.37 -8.20
C SER A 226 18.39 10.81 -8.56
N THR A 227 18.23 9.84 -9.47
CA THR A 227 16.90 9.27 -9.75
C THR A 227 16.51 8.09 -8.88
N LYS A 228 17.46 7.52 -8.14
CA LYS A 228 17.19 6.31 -7.34
C LYS A 228 16.13 6.58 -6.28
N SER A 229 15.21 5.63 -6.14
CA SER A 229 14.35 5.54 -4.96
C SER A 229 15.21 5.40 -3.69
N GLU A 230 14.73 5.88 -2.55
CA GLU A 230 15.49 5.92 -1.30
C GLU A 230 14.81 5.08 -0.22
N PHE A 231 15.57 4.23 0.47
CA PHE A 231 15.11 3.53 1.67
C PHE A 231 15.69 4.22 2.88
N MET A 232 14.82 4.65 3.79
CA MET A 232 15.25 5.21 5.06
C MET A 232 15.01 4.20 6.17
N ILE A 233 16.05 3.93 6.96
CA ILE A 233 16.00 3.07 8.13
C ILE A 233 16.20 3.94 9.36
N GLY A 234 15.19 3.98 10.22
CA GLY A 234 15.23 4.64 11.51
C GLY A 234 15.26 3.63 12.64
N PHE A 235 15.74 4.06 13.81
CA PHE A 235 15.65 3.29 15.04
C PHE A 235 14.47 3.80 15.87
N CYS A 236 13.88 2.91 16.65
CA CYS A 236 12.70 3.17 17.47
C CYS A 236 12.80 2.36 18.76
N LYS A 237 12.27 2.89 19.86
CA LYS A 237 12.12 2.16 21.12
C LYS A 237 10.79 2.56 21.72
N PHE A 238 9.88 1.60 21.85
CA PHE A 238 8.57 1.80 22.45
C PHE A 238 8.31 0.67 23.44
N PRO A 239 7.61 0.92 24.55
CA PRO A 239 7.29 -0.13 25.52
C PRO A 239 6.40 -1.19 24.87
N CYS A 240 6.60 -2.46 25.25
CA CYS A 240 5.64 -3.51 24.91
C CYS A 240 4.34 -3.23 25.67
N ARG A 241 3.20 -3.59 25.08
CA ARG A 241 1.95 -3.55 25.83
C ARG A 241 2.03 -4.57 26.99
N PRO A 242 1.43 -4.26 28.15
CA PRO A 242 1.43 -5.15 29.31
C PRO A 242 0.62 -6.45 29.10
N ASP A 243 -0.22 -6.53 28.05
CA ASP A 243 -0.92 -7.76 27.64
C ASP A 243 -0.03 -8.75 26.87
N ALA A 244 1.19 -8.35 26.49
CA ALA A 244 2.22 -9.23 25.96
C ALA A 244 3.07 -9.85 27.08
N SER A 245 2.44 -10.28 28.17
CA SER A 245 3.10 -10.93 29.29
C SER A 245 3.53 -12.37 28.97
N ILE A 246 4.26 -12.99 29.89
CA ILE A 246 4.48 -14.44 29.91
C ILE A 246 3.11 -15.13 29.84
N ALA A 247 2.91 -15.94 28.82
CA ALA A 247 1.73 -16.77 28.64
C ALA A 247 2.07 -18.19 29.08
N VAL A 248 1.36 -18.69 30.09
CA VAL A 248 1.42 -20.08 30.53
C VAL A 248 0.29 -20.82 29.83
N ILE A 249 0.63 -21.79 28.98
CA ILE A 249 -0.33 -22.62 28.27
C ILE A 249 -0.52 -23.89 29.06
N THR A 250 -1.76 -24.17 29.46
CA THR A 250 -2.15 -25.40 30.15
C THR A 250 -2.98 -26.31 29.25
N ASP A 251 -2.90 -27.62 29.48
CA ASP A 251 -3.77 -28.59 28.84
C ASP A 251 -5.18 -28.63 29.48
N LYS A 252 -6.02 -29.54 29.00
CA LYS A 252 -7.39 -29.73 29.52
C LYS A 252 -7.44 -30.20 30.98
N THR A 253 -6.33 -30.72 31.51
CA THR A 253 -6.19 -31.18 32.90
C THR A 253 -5.62 -30.09 33.82
N GLY A 254 -5.17 -28.97 33.24
CA GLY A 254 -4.54 -27.87 33.97
C GLY A 254 -3.02 -28.01 34.10
N ALA A 255 -2.41 -29.04 33.52
CA ALA A 255 -0.96 -29.20 33.52
C ALA A 255 -0.31 -28.18 32.56
N VAL A 256 0.80 -27.57 32.97
CA VAL A 256 1.53 -26.61 32.14
C VAL A 256 2.21 -27.36 30.99
N VAL A 257 1.80 -27.03 29.76
CA VAL A 257 2.34 -27.59 28.53
C VAL A 257 3.48 -26.72 28.00
N ASP A 258 3.37 -25.41 28.16
CA ASP A 258 4.34 -24.47 27.63
C ASP A 258 4.29 -23.12 28.37
N THR A 259 5.39 -22.38 28.34
CA THR A 259 5.51 -21.03 28.92
C THR A 259 6.30 -20.17 27.96
N VAL A 260 5.65 -19.16 27.37
CA VAL A 260 6.25 -18.33 26.33
C VAL A 260 6.18 -16.85 26.67
N ASP A 261 7.24 -16.12 26.34
CA ASP A 261 7.29 -14.67 26.50
C ASP A 261 6.81 -13.98 25.22
N ASN A 262 5.52 -13.66 25.19
CA ASN A 262 4.90 -12.97 24.07
C ASN A 262 5.48 -11.55 23.85
N SER A 263 6.14 -10.95 24.84
CA SER A 263 6.80 -9.63 24.69
C SER A 263 8.00 -9.67 23.75
N GLN A 264 8.64 -10.84 23.62
CA GLN A 264 9.77 -11.06 22.71
C GLN A 264 9.32 -11.48 21.32
N GLY A 265 8.00 -11.52 21.06
CA GLY A 265 7.44 -12.03 19.82
C GLY A 265 7.59 -13.55 19.65
N VAL A 266 7.82 -14.27 20.75
CA VAL A 266 7.90 -15.73 20.78
C VAL A 266 6.52 -16.26 21.15
N TYR A 267 5.99 -17.15 20.32
CA TYR A 267 4.65 -17.70 20.49
C TYR A 267 4.69 -19.24 20.46
N SER A 268 4.10 -19.89 21.48
CA SER A 268 3.76 -21.32 21.50
C SER A 268 2.81 -21.69 20.35
N MET A 269 2.95 -22.91 19.82
CA MET A 269 2.03 -23.50 18.84
C MET A 269 0.66 -23.88 19.45
N HIS A 270 0.59 -24.00 20.78
CA HIS A 270 -0.62 -24.36 21.50
C HIS A 270 -1.47 -23.15 21.89
N GLN A 271 -0.98 -21.93 21.66
CA GLN A 271 -1.77 -20.74 21.89
C GLN A 271 -2.59 -20.36 20.66
N PRO A 272 -3.79 -19.79 20.84
CA PRO A 272 -4.56 -19.25 19.72
C PRO A 272 -3.75 -18.15 19.03
N LEU A 273 -3.83 -18.09 17.70
CA LEU A 273 -3.15 -17.06 16.92
C LEU A 273 -3.43 -15.67 17.53
N PRO A 274 -2.38 -14.87 17.79
CA PRO A 274 -2.59 -13.54 18.34
C PRO A 274 -3.51 -12.76 17.41
N LYS A 275 -4.52 -12.10 17.98
CA LYS A 275 -5.46 -11.28 17.20
C LYS A 275 -4.65 -10.30 16.38
N LEU A 276 -4.72 -10.41 15.05
CA LEU A 276 -4.12 -9.43 14.14
C LEU A 276 -4.72 -8.07 14.47
N LEU A 277 -3.92 -7.19 15.05
CA LEU A 277 -4.38 -5.88 15.47
C LEU A 277 -4.71 -5.03 14.23
N ARG A 278 -5.98 -4.62 14.09
CA ARG A 278 -6.32 -3.35 13.42
C ARG A 278 -5.98 -2.24 14.41
N TRP A 279 -4.79 -1.65 14.29
CA TRP A 279 -4.47 -0.45 15.05
C TRP A 279 -5.18 0.74 14.43
N GLN A 280 -6.20 1.25 15.11
CA GLN A 280 -6.80 2.54 14.79
C GLN A 280 -5.73 3.63 14.97
N ASN A 281 -5.53 4.42 13.91
CA ASN A 281 -4.70 5.60 13.85
C ASN A 281 -5.21 6.69 14.81
N GLU A 282 -5.02 6.54 16.11
CA GLU A 282 -5.25 7.62 17.06
C GLU A 282 -4.19 7.59 18.15
N ARG A 283 -3.07 8.25 17.87
CA ARG A 283 -2.39 9.11 18.84
C ARG A 283 -1.47 10.07 18.11
N ARG A 284 -1.91 11.34 18.05
CA ARG A 284 -1.10 12.51 17.71
C ARG A 284 0.23 12.41 18.44
N CYS A 285 1.34 12.42 17.71
CA CYS A 285 2.62 12.82 18.30
C CYS A 285 2.52 14.30 18.66
N THR A 286 2.18 14.61 19.91
CA THR A 286 2.50 15.90 20.50
C THR A 286 4.02 16.01 20.53
N LYS A 287 4.52 17.06 19.87
CA LYS A 287 5.91 17.51 19.95
C LYS A 287 6.21 17.89 21.41
N ASN A 288 7.34 17.40 21.92
CA ASN A 288 8.14 18.16 22.89
C ASN A 288 9.12 19.03 22.10
#